data_AF-X0VPY5-F1
#
_entry.id   AF-X0VPY5-F1
#
_cell.length_a   1.000
_cell.length_b   1.000
_cell.length_c   1.000
_cell.angle_alpha   90.00
_cell.angle_beta   90.00
_cell.angle_gamma   90.00
#
_symmetry.space_group_name_H-M   'P 1'
#
loop_
_entity.id
_entity.type
_entity.pdbx_description
1 polymer ?
#
loop_
_entity_poly.entity_id
_entity_poly.type
_entity_poly.pdbx_seq_one_letter_code
_entity_poly.pdbx_strand_id
1 'polypeptide(L)'
;MERILVFSDTHVGSTVGLWPGAHRVEGGGEYLANKYQLWLRDCWTEMLDEVQQFDEPPTVVMNGDPIQGVNYRDGELITNMTNIQVDAAHTLFHPLRQMAKRWYQIRGTEW
;
A
#
# COMPACT_ATOMS: atom_id res chain seq x y z
N MET A 1 -23.36 -10.47 9.49
CA MET A 1 -23.61 -9.61 8.31
C MET A 1 -22.27 -9.43 7.63
N GLU A 2 -22.17 -9.70 6.33
CA GLU A 2 -20.87 -9.65 5.63
C GLU A 2 -20.34 -8.22 5.56
N ARG A 3 -19.11 -8.00 6.04
CA ARG A 3 -18.42 -6.71 5.99
C ARG A 3 -17.60 -6.61 4.70
N ILE A 4 -17.62 -5.43 4.08
CA ILE A 4 -16.80 -5.11 2.92
C ILE A 4 -15.87 -3.97 3.32
N LEU A 5 -14.56 -4.19 3.20
CA LEU A 5 -13.55 -3.16 3.39
C LEU A 5 -13.08 -2.68 2.02
N VAL A 6 -13.10 -1.37 1.80
CA VAL A 6 -12.68 -0.75 0.55
C VAL A 6 -11.58 0.26 0.84
N PHE A 7 -10.50 0.20 0.08
CA PHE A 7 -9.42 1.19 0.11
C PHE A 7 -8.87 1.40 -1.30
N SER A 8 -8.18 2.52 -1.55
CA SER A 8 -7.63 2.89 -2.85
C SER A 8 -6.44 3.83 -2.69
N ASP A 9 -5.76 4.14 -3.79
CA ASP A 9 -4.84 5.28 -3.88
C ASP A 9 -3.72 5.26 -2.82
N THR A 10 -3.18 4.08 -2.55
CA THR A 10 -2.05 3.95 -1.61
C THR A 10 -0.77 4.49 -2.22
N HIS A 11 -0.67 4.53 -3.56
CA HIS A 11 0.43 5.16 -4.30
C HIS A 11 1.81 4.74 -3.76
N VAL A 12 1.96 3.45 -3.44
CA VAL A 12 3.20 2.93 -2.85
C VAL A 12 4.33 3.12 -3.86
N GLY A 13 5.39 3.81 -3.43
CA GLY A 13 6.46 4.26 -4.32
C GLY A 13 6.49 5.77 -4.56
N SER A 14 5.45 6.50 -4.15
CA SER A 14 5.48 7.96 -4.08
C SER A 14 6.15 8.45 -2.79
N THR A 15 6.86 9.58 -2.85
CA THR A 15 7.42 10.26 -1.67
C THR A 15 6.35 10.82 -0.73
N VAL A 16 5.10 10.91 -1.18
CA VAL A 16 3.93 11.34 -0.39
C VAL A 16 2.90 10.23 -0.19
N GLY A 17 3.10 9.06 -0.78
CA GLY A 17 2.24 7.87 -0.65
C GLY A 17 2.62 6.94 0.52
N LEU A 18 1.84 5.88 0.72
CA LEU A 18 2.04 4.91 1.80
C LEU A 18 3.39 4.16 1.63
N TRP A 19 4.11 3.96 2.74
CA TRP A 19 5.41 3.28 2.74
C TRP A 19 5.65 2.47 4.02
N PRO A 20 6.28 1.27 3.96
CA PRO A 20 6.43 0.39 5.13
C PRO A 20 7.42 0.89 6.21
N GLY A 21 8.20 1.94 5.94
CA GLY A 21 9.24 2.43 6.86
C GLY A 21 10.60 2.46 6.18
N ALA A 22 11.54 1.65 6.65
CA ALA A 22 12.76 1.36 5.91
C ALA A 22 12.47 0.27 4.88
N HIS A 23 12.84 0.50 3.62
CA HIS A 23 12.66 -0.51 2.58
C HIS A 23 13.77 -0.38 1.53
N ARG A 24 14.23 -1.51 1.01
CA ARG A 24 15.35 -1.58 0.08
C ARG A 24 14.97 -0.96 -1.26
N VAL A 25 15.88 -0.17 -1.82
CA VAL A 25 15.77 0.40 -3.15
C VAL A 25 16.95 -0.04 -4.02
N GLU A 26 16.94 0.34 -5.30
CA GLU A 26 18.03 0.06 -6.23
C GLU A 26 19.38 0.62 -5.73
N GLY A 27 20.49 0.06 -6.24
CA GLY A 27 21.83 0.47 -5.83
C GLY A 27 22.25 -0.03 -4.44
N GLY A 28 21.41 -0.84 -3.77
CA GLY A 28 21.73 -1.47 -2.49
C GLY A 28 21.50 -0.58 -1.27
N GLY A 29 20.86 0.58 -1.44
CA GLY A 29 20.43 1.46 -0.36
C GLY A 29 19.04 1.13 0.18
N GLU A 30 18.64 1.89 1.19
CA GLU A 30 17.29 1.89 1.74
C GLU A 30 16.69 3.29 1.66
N TYR A 31 15.41 3.37 1.34
CA TYR A 31 14.64 4.59 1.50
C TYR A 31 13.88 4.54 2.84
N LEU A 32 14.07 5.59 3.65
CA LEU A 32 13.41 5.74 4.95
C LEU A 32 12.16 6.60 4.79
N ALA A 33 11.03 6.11 5.31
CA ALA A 33 9.77 6.84 5.37
C ALA A 33 9.97 8.23 6.00
N ASN A 34 9.47 9.27 5.33
CA ASN A 34 9.41 10.61 5.90
C ASN A 34 8.24 10.75 6.88
N LYS A 35 8.11 11.91 7.53
CA LYS A 35 7.07 12.16 8.54
C LYS A 35 5.63 11.93 8.05
N TYR A 36 5.32 12.20 6.79
CA TYR A 36 3.97 12.02 6.23
C TYR A 36 3.70 10.55 5.96
N GLN A 37 4.69 9.83 5.46
CA GLN A 37 4.59 8.39 5.20
C GLN A 37 4.52 7.58 6.49
N LEU A 38 5.24 8.00 7.54
CA LEU A 38 5.11 7.43 8.88
C LEU A 38 3.69 7.63 9.43
N TRP A 39 3.12 8.82 9.29
CA TRP A 39 1.74 9.06 9.69
C TRP A 39 0.74 8.20 8.90
N LEU A 40 0.89 8.10 7.57
CA LEU A 40 0.06 7.20 6.74
C LEU A 40 0.21 5.74 7.16
N ARG A 41 1.42 5.32 7.51
CA ARG A 41 1.69 3.96 8.01
C ARG A 41 1.01 3.73 9.35
N ASP A 42 1.01 4.70 10.25
CA ASP A 42 0.34 4.58 11.54
C ASP A 42 -1.18 4.46 11.33
N CYS A 43 -1.78 5.27 10.46
CA CYS A 43 -3.20 5.11 10.07
C CYS A 43 -3.49 3.74 9.42
N TRP A 44 -2.57 3.24 8.58
CA TRP A 44 -2.70 1.91 7.99
C TRP A 44 -2.67 0.83 9.07
N THR A 45 -1.74 0.91 10.01
CA THR A 45 -1.64 -0.02 11.15
C THR A 45 -2.89 0.03 12.03
N GLU A 46 -3.39 1.22 12.37
CA GLU A 46 -4.65 1.37 13.13
C GLU A 46 -5.83 0.68 12.43
N MET A 47 -5.96 0.83 11.11
CA MET A 47 -6.99 0.13 10.34
C MET A 47 -6.80 -1.40 10.39
N LEU A 48 -5.57 -1.91 10.29
CA LEU A 48 -5.31 -3.34 10.41
C LEU A 48 -5.74 -3.87 11.80
N ASP A 49 -5.45 -3.11 12.86
CA ASP A 49 -5.82 -3.46 14.22
C ASP A 49 -7.35 -3.52 14.39
N GLU A 50 -8.09 -2.59 13.78
CA GLU A 50 -9.57 -2.62 13.74
C GLU A 50 -10.11 -3.84 13.01
N VAL A 51 -9.55 -4.17 11.83
CA VAL A 51 -9.96 -5.35 11.04
C VAL A 51 -9.70 -6.64 11.81
N GLN A 52 -8.60 -6.71 12.57
CA GLN A 52 -8.28 -7.87 13.38
C GLN A 52 -9.32 -8.13 14.48
N GLN A 53 -10.08 -7.11 14.92
CA GLN A 53 -11.15 -7.28 15.91
C GLN A 53 -12.48 -7.76 15.30
N PHE A 54 -12.57 -7.95 13.99
CA PHE A 54 -13.82 -8.41 13.38
C PHE A 54 -14.09 -9.88 13.71
N ASP A 55 -15.34 -10.18 14.10
CA ASP A 55 -15.76 -11.57 14.40
C ASP A 55 -15.67 -12.50 13.17
N GLU A 56 -15.75 -11.93 11.96
CA GLU A 56 -15.66 -12.66 10.69
C GLU A 56 -14.74 -11.91 9.71
N PRO A 57 -13.89 -12.64 8.96
CA PRO A 57 -13.05 -12.09 7.89
C PRO A 57 -13.84 -11.25 6.87
N PRO A 58 -13.45 -9.99 6.58
CA PRO A 58 -14.15 -9.16 5.61
C PRO A 58 -13.81 -9.57 4.17
N THR A 59 -14.69 -9.19 3.23
CA THR A 59 -14.31 -9.11 1.82
C THR A 59 -13.57 -7.79 1.59
N VAL A 60 -12.38 -7.84 1.00
CA VAL A 60 -11.55 -6.66 0.74
C VAL A 60 -11.61 -6.28 -0.74
N VAL A 61 -11.76 -5.00 -1.01
CA VAL A 61 -11.70 -4.40 -2.35
C VAL A 61 -10.62 -3.33 -2.38
N MET A 62 -9.57 -3.57 -3.15
CA MET A 62 -8.58 -2.55 -3.49
C MET A 62 -9.00 -1.84 -4.78
N ASN A 63 -9.50 -0.62 -4.63
CA ASN A 63 -10.15 0.16 -5.69
C ASN A 63 -9.15 1.06 -6.44
N GLY A 64 -8.11 0.46 -7.01
CA GLY A 64 -7.16 1.15 -7.89
C GLY A 64 -5.92 1.70 -7.20
N ASP A 65 -4.91 1.99 -8.03
CA ASP A 65 -3.64 2.66 -7.71
C ASP A 65 -2.88 2.15 -6.46
N PRO A 66 -2.57 0.83 -6.39
CA PRO A 66 -1.82 0.24 -5.27
C PRO A 66 -0.36 0.70 -5.21
N ILE A 67 0.25 0.92 -6.37
CA ILE A 67 1.61 1.42 -6.53
C ILE A 67 1.58 2.70 -7.35
N GLN A 68 2.60 3.54 -7.20
CA GLN A 68 2.74 4.78 -7.96
C GLN A 68 2.94 4.52 -9.46
N GLY A 69 3.61 3.42 -9.80
CA GLY A 69 4.03 3.13 -11.16
C GLY A 69 5.15 4.07 -11.61
N VAL A 70 5.23 4.27 -12.93
CA VAL A 70 6.20 5.20 -13.53
C VAL A 70 5.44 6.15 -14.44
N ASN A 71 5.39 7.42 -14.07
CA ASN A 71 4.84 8.48 -14.88
C ASN A 71 5.93 9.52 -15.10
N TYR A 72 6.23 9.85 -16.36
CA TYR A 72 7.29 10.79 -16.72
C TYR A 72 7.06 12.23 -16.22
N ARG A 73 5.83 12.54 -15.79
CA ARG A 73 5.46 13.83 -15.18
C ARG A 73 5.56 13.83 -13.66
N ASP A 74 5.81 12.67 -13.07
CA ASP A 74 5.82 12.51 -11.63
C ASP A 74 7.18 12.94 -11.05
N GLY A 75 7.13 14.01 -10.25
CA GLY A 75 8.29 14.54 -9.53
C GLY A 75 8.44 13.95 -8.12
N GLU A 76 7.50 13.11 -7.69
CA GLU A 76 7.37 12.63 -6.31
C GLU A 76 7.58 11.11 -6.23
N LEU A 77 8.58 10.61 -6.95
CA LEU A 77 8.89 9.19 -7.03
C LEU A 77 10.07 8.80 -6.13
N ILE A 78 9.91 7.74 -5.33
CA ILE A 78 11.00 7.15 -4.54
C ILE A 78 11.95 6.38 -5.47
N THR A 79 11.38 5.59 -6.39
CA THR A 79 12.11 4.74 -7.33
C THR A 79 11.27 4.51 -8.58
N ASN A 80 11.92 4.46 -9.75
CA ASN A 80 11.29 4.08 -11.02
C ASN A 80 11.19 2.56 -11.22
N MET A 81 11.67 1.76 -10.27
CA MET A 81 11.64 0.30 -10.32
C MET A 81 10.32 -0.21 -9.77
N THR A 82 9.37 -0.54 -10.66
CA THR A 82 8.03 -1.01 -10.28
C THR A 82 8.04 -2.28 -9.43
N ASN A 83 9.04 -3.15 -9.58
CA ASN A 83 9.19 -4.34 -8.75
C ASN A 83 9.50 -4.00 -7.28
N ILE A 84 10.25 -2.91 -7.01
CA ILE A 84 10.51 -2.45 -5.64
C ILE A 84 9.22 -1.86 -5.05
N GLN A 85 8.47 -1.09 -5.83
CA GLN A 85 7.17 -0.56 -5.38
C GLN A 85 6.19 -1.70 -5.04
N VAL A 86 6.16 -2.75 -5.86
CA VAL A 86 5.34 -3.96 -5.61
C VAL A 86 5.80 -4.71 -4.36
N ASP A 87 7.10 -4.84 -4.11
CA ASP A 87 7.63 -5.50 -2.91
C ASP A 87 7.27 -4.72 -1.63
N ALA A 88 7.38 -3.39 -1.68
CA ALA A 88 6.92 -2.50 -0.62
C ALA A 88 5.41 -2.62 -0.38
N ALA A 89 4.61 -2.64 -1.46
CA ALA A 89 3.15 -2.80 -1.38
C ALA A 89 2.78 -4.16 -0.82
N HIS A 90 3.49 -5.23 -1.21
CA HIS A 90 3.30 -6.56 -0.65
C HIS A 90 3.58 -6.56 0.86
N THR A 91 4.67 -5.92 1.31
CA THR A 91 4.97 -5.76 2.74
C THR A 91 3.82 -5.11 3.52
N LEU A 92 3.21 -4.07 2.94
CA LEU A 92 2.09 -3.35 3.56
C LEU A 92 0.79 -4.14 3.54
N PHE A 93 0.45 -4.79 2.43
CA PHE A 93 -0.87 -5.40 2.21
C PHE A 93 -0.95 -6.85 2.67
N HIS A 94 0.19 -7.53 2.84
CA HIS A 94 0.23 -8.93 3.25
C HIS A 94 -0.57 -9.20 4.54
N PRO A 95 -0.46 -8.40 5.62
CA PRO A 95 -1.26 -8.60 6.83
C PRO A 95 -2.77 -8.55 6.55
N LEU A 96 -3.26 -7.52 5.84
CA LEU A 96 -4.67 -7.41 5.47
C LEU A 96 -5.13 -8.59 4.61
N ARG A 97 -4.28 -9.03 3.68
CA ARG A 97 -4.57 -10.18 2.82
C ARG A 97 -4.74 -11.47 3.62
N GLN A 98 -3.99 -11.67 4.72
CA GLN A 98 -4.18 -12.84 5.60
C GLN A 98 -5.50 -12.79 6.37
N MET A 99 -6.02 -11.59 6.65
CA MET A 99 -7.29 -11.39 7.36
C MET A 99 -8.51 -11.39 6.43
N ALA A 100 -8.32 -11.29 5.11
CA ALA A 100 -9.39 -11.17 4.14
C ALA A 100 -10.02 -12.53 3.77
N LYS A 101 -11.36 -12.60 3.77
CA LYS A 101 -12.12 -13.73 3.20
C LYS A 101 -11.93 -13.84 1.69
N ARG A 102 -11.96 -12.69 1.01
CA ARG A 102 -11.80 -12.52 -0.43
C ARG A 102 -11.09 -11.20 -0.70
N TRP A 103 -10.34 -11.14 -1.80
CA TRP A 103 -9.67 -9.94 -2.26
C TRP A 103 -10.04 -9.66 -3.71
N TYR A 104 -10.60 -8.49 -3.97
CA TYR A 104 -10.84 -7.97 -5.30
C TYR A 104 -9.90 -6.81 -5.57
N GLN A 105 -9.20 -6.86 -6.70
CA GLN A 105 -8.32 -5.78 -7.16
C GLN A 105 -8.95 -5.14 -8.39
N ILE A 106 -9.20 -3.84 -8.31
CA ILE A 106 -9.59 -3.03 -9.47
C ILE A 106 -8.33 -2.40 -10.04
N ARG A 107 -8.26 -2.35 -11.37
CA ARG A 107 -7.14 -1.73 -12.07
C ARG A 107 -7.16 -0.22 -11.82
N GLY A 108 -5.98 0.32 -11.58
CA GLY A 108 -5.74 1.75 -11.44
C GLY A 108 -5.74 2.53 -12.76
N THR A 109 -5.27 3.76 -12.70
CA THR A 109 -5.16 4.67 -13.84
C THR A 109 -4.11 4.19 -14.85
N GLU A 110 -4.43 4.26 -16.14
CA GLU A 110 -3.48 3.98 -17.23
C GLU A 110 -2.71 5.26 -17.60
N TRP A 111 -1.39 5.13 -17.78
CA TRP A 111 -0.49 6.21 -18.20
C TRP A 111 0.32 5.79 -19.43
#